data_AF-Q0QFZ3-F1
#
_entry.id   AF-Q0QFZ3-F1
#
_cell.length_a   1.000
_cell.length_b   1.000
_cell.length_c   1.000
_cell.angle_alpha   90.00
_cell.angle_beta   90.00
_cell.angle_gamma   90.00
#
_symmetry.space_group_name_H-M   'P 1'
#
loop_
_entity.id
_entity.type
_entity.pdbx_description
1 polymer ?
#
loop_
_entity_poly.entity_id
_entity_poly.type
_entity_poly.pdbx_seq_one_letter_code
_entity_poly.pdbx_strand_id
1 'polypeptide(L)' 'PRRYSDYPDVFTLWNIVSSLGSLISLISVLFLLFIFWEAFMSNRKSLSSLSMTSSIEWLQFNPPAEHSYSELPMISANF' A
#
# COMPACT_ATOMS: atom_id res chain seq x y z
N PRO A 1 -24.88 -1.17 -23.38
CA PRO A 1 -23.82 -0.36 -24.03
C PRO A 1 -23.22 0.64 -23.02
N ARG A 2 -22.00 1.15 -23.26
CA ARG A 2 -21.22 1.94 -22.28
C ARG A 2 -21.50 3.44 -22.45
N ARG A 3 -21.35 4.23 -21.37
CA ARG A 3 -21.49 5.71 -21.35
C ARG A 3 -22.93 6.22 -21.50
N TYR A 4 -23.90 5.59 -20.83
CA TYR A 4 -25.23 6.18 -20.68
C TYR A 4 -25.30 6.99 -19.40
N SER A 5 -26.00 8.12 -19.46
CA SER A 5 -26.41 8.86 -18.26
C SER A 5 -27.60 8.19 -17.56
N ASP A 6 -28.43 7.48 -18.33
CA ASP A 6 -29.68 6.91 -17.85
C ASP A 6 -29.86 5.47 -18.35
N TYR A 7 -30.62 4.67 -17.61
CA TYR A 7 -30.70 3.23 -17.84
C TYR A 7 -32.14 2.72 -17.68
N PRO A 8 -32.55 1.69 -18.46
CA PRO A 8 -33.83 1.03 -18.23
C PRO A 8 -33.95 0.46 -16.81
N ASP A 9 -35.18 0.43 -16.27
CA ASP A 9 -35.48 0.02 -14.89
C ASP A 9 -34.93 -1.35 -14.50
N VAL A 10 -34.75 -2.25 -15.48
CA VAL A 10 -34.18 -3.60 -15.30
C VAL A 10 -32.77 -3.57 -14.69
N PHE A 11 -32.00 -2.50 -14.89
CA PHE A 11 -30.62 -2.37 -14.39
C PHE A 11 -30.49 -1.61 -13.07
N THR A 12 -31.59 -1.11 -12.51
CA THR A 12 -31.59 -0.25 -11.32
C THR A 12 -30.93 -0.91 -10.11
N LEU A 13 -31.26 -2.17 -9.82
CA LEU A 13 -30.71 -2.91 -8.68
C LEU A 13 -29.18 -2.97 -8.72
N TRP A 14 -28.61 -3.36 -9.86
CA TRP A 14 -27.15 -3.49 -10.00
C TRP A 14 -26.44 -2.14 -9.97
N ASN A 15 -27.06 -1.08 -10.52
CA ASN A 15 -26.51 0.27 -10.46
C ASN A 15 -26.51 0.83 -9.03
N ILE A 16 -27.53 0.52 -8.22
CA ILE A 16 -27.58 0.91 -6.80
C ILE A 16 -26.45 0.21 -6.03
N VAL A 17 -26.29 -1.10 -6.21
CA VAL A 17 -25.20 -1.86 -5.57
C VAL A 17 -23.83 -1.31 -5.99
N SER A 18 -23.64 -1.03 -7.28
CA SER A 18 -22.40 -0.42 -7.80
C SER A 18 -22.13 0.96 -7.16
N SER A 19 -23.17 1.77 -6.97
CA SER A 19 -23.06 3.11 -6.38
C SER A 19 -22.70 3.04 -4.90
N LEU A 20 -23.31 2.10 -4.15
CA LEU A 20 -22.94 1.82 -2.77
C LEU A 20 -21.47 1.37 -2.67
N GLY A 21 -20.99 0.54 -3.60
CA GLY A 21 -19.58 0.17 -3.68
C GLY A 21 -18.66 1.39 -3.81
N SER A 22 -19.01 2.35 -4.67
CA SER A 22 -18.22 3.58 -4.83
C SER A 22 -18.15 4.44 -3.56
N LEU A 23 -19.23 4.50 -2.78
CA LEU A 23 -19.25 5.19 -1.49
C LEU A 23 -18.32 4.51 -0.47
N ILE A 24 -18.32 3.18 -0.42
CA ILE A 24 -17.41 2.41 0.44
C ILE A 24 -15.95 2.68 0.03
N SER A 25 -15.65 2.69 -1.27
CA SER A 25 -14.32 3.02 -1.78
C SER A 25 -13.88 4.43 -1.40
N LEU A 26 -14.79 5.42 -1.48
CA LEU A 26 -14.50 6.79 -1.07
C LEU A 26 -14.11 6.85 0.41
N ILE A 27 -14.89 6.22 1.29
CA ILE A 27 -14.59 6.16 2.73
C ILE A 27 -13.25 5.45 2.97
N SER A 28 -12.96 4.36 2.25
CA SER A 28 -11.69 3.64 2.36
C SER A 28 -10.48 4.51 2.02
N VAL A 29 -10.56 5.34 0.97
CA VAL A 29 -9.47 6.25 0.59
C VAL A 29 -9.27 7.34 1.65
N LEU A 30 -10.36 7.92 2.18
CA LEU A 30 -10.26 8.89 3.27
C LEU A 30 -9.61 8.28 4.52
N PHE A 31 -9.96 7.03 4.82
CA PHE A 31 -9.38 6.30 5.95
C PHE A 31 -7.89 6.00 5.73
N LEU A 32 -7.48 5.67 4.50
CA LEU A 32 -6.07 5.47 4.15
C LEU A 32 -5.24 6.76 4.37
N LEU A 33 -5.77 7.92 3.98
CA LEU A 33 -5.11 9.20 4.25
C LEU A 33 -4.99 9.47 5.75
N PHE A 34 -6.01 9.13 6.54
CA PHE A 34 -5.97 9.25 7.99
C PHE A 34 -4.91 8.34 8.62
N ILE A 35 -4.77 7.09 8.16
CA ILE A 35 -3.73 6.17 8.64
C ILE A 35 -2.33 6.76 8.38
N PHE A 36 -2.08 7.31 7.18
CA PHE A 36 -0.79 7.93 6.89
C PHE A 36 -0.52 9.13 7.79
N TRP A 37 -1.51 10.01 7.97
CA TRP A 37 -1.38 11.15 8.88
C TRP A 37 -1.06 10.71 10.32
N GLU A 38 -1.78 9.72 10.83
CA GLU A 38 -1.56 9.15 12.17
C GLU A 38 -0.17 8.54 12.32
N ALA A 39 0.29 7.80 11.32
CA ALA A 39 1.61 7.17 11.32
C ALA A 39 2.75 8.21 11.41
N PHE A 40 2.64 9.31 10.65
CA PHE A 40 3.64 10.38 10.69
C PHE A 40 3.60 11.18 12.00
N MET A 41 2.43 11.41 12.57
CA MET A 41 2.30 12.14 13.84
C MET A 41 2.80 11.33 15.04
N SER A 42 2.51 10.02 15.08
CA SER A 42 2.87 9.16 16.21
C SER A 42 4.34 8.77 16.27
N ASN A 43 5.10 8.90 15.16
CA ASN A 43 6.55 8.65 15.09
C ASN A 43 7.01 7.33 15.77
N ARG A 44 6.24 6.26 15.59
CA ARG A 44 6.54 4.94 16.18
C ARG A 44 7.74 4.31 15.46
N LYS A 45 8.88 4.21 16.14
CA LYS A 45 10.10 3.57 15.60
C LYS A 45 9.91 2.05 15.49
N SER A 46 10.32 1.46 14.37
CA SER A 46 10.33 0.01 14.19
C SER A 46 11.44 -0.64 15.02
N LEU A 47 11.12 -1.70 15.78
CA LEU A 47 12.10 -2.42 16.61
C LEU A 47 12.91 -3.45 15.80
N SER A 48 12.27 -4.20 14.92
CA SER A 48 12.89 -5.18 14.01
C SER A 48 11.93 -5.54 12.87
N SER A 49 12.45 -6.07 11.77
CA SER A 49 11.65 -6.58 10.66
C SER A 49 11.33 -8.07 10.84
N LEU A 50 10.10 -8.45 10.52
CA LEU A 50 9.64 -9.86 10.45
C LEU A 50 9.82 -10.47 9.05
N SER A 51 10.50 -9.76 8.15
CA SER A 51 10.75 -10.17 6.78
C SER A 51 11.76 -11.31 6.68
N MET A 52 11.77 -12.01 5.54
CA MET A 52 12.73 -13.06 5.26
C MET A 52 14.15 -12.48 5.14
N THR A 53 15.14 -13.20 5.66
CA THR A 53 16.57 -12.84 5.55
C THR A 53 17.12 -12.94 4.13
N SER A 54 16.34 -13.48 3.18
CA SER A 54 16.70 -13.56 1.77
C SER A 54 16.73 -12.18 1.08
N SER A 55 15.99 -11.19 1.57
CA SER A 55 15.99 -9.83 1.03
C SER A 55 16.93 -8.92 1.82
N ILE A 56 17.98 -8.46 1.15
CA ILE A 56 19.07 -7.68 1.77
C ILE A 56 18.63 -6.30 2.28
N GLU A 57 17.54 -5.74 1.76
CA GLU A 57 17.01 -4.42 2.17
C GLU A 57 16.68 -4.37 3.67
N TRP A 58 16.23 -5.50 4.24
CA TRP A 58 15.81 -5.57 5.65
C TRP A 58 16.97 -5.71 6.63
N LEU A 59 18.20 -5.85 6.12
CA LEU A 59 19.41 -5.82 6.94
C LEU A 59 19.90 -4.38 7.20
N GLN A 60 19.31 -3.37 6.54
CA GLN A 60 19.63 -1.96 6.75
C GLN A 60 18.86 -1.34 7.92
N PHE A 61 19.24 -0.12 8.29
CA PHE A 61 18.50 0.70 9.25
C PHE A 61 17.24 1.30 8.61
N ASN A 62 16.24 1.63 9.45
CA ASN A 62 15.00 2.31 9.05
C ASN A 62 14.93 3.69 9.73
N PRO A 63 15.27 4.80 9.04
CA PRO A 63 15.63 4.93 7.62
C PRO A 63 17.10 4.56 7.32
N PRO A 64 17.43 4.22 6.06
CA PRO A 64 18.80 3.93 5.66
C PRO A 64 19.65 5.21 5.62
N ALA A 65 20.96 5.07 5.78
CA ALA A 65 21.90 6.17 5.59
C ALA A 65 22.04 6.51 4.10
N GLU A 66 22.42 7.77 3.78
CA GLU A 66 22.67 8.21 2.39
C GLU A 66 23.67 7.30 1.66
N HIS A 67 24.72 6.88 2.37
CA HIS A 67 25.63 5.83 1.94
C HIS A 67 25.33 4.57 2.74
N SER A 68 24.47 3.71 2.17
CA SER A 68 23.92 2.56 2.90
C SER A 68 24.90 1.39 3.06
N TYR A 69 25.95 1.31 2.23
CA TYR A 69 26.99 0.28 2.29
C TYR A 69 28.37 0.92 2.21
N SER A 70 29.27 0.49 3.10
CA SER A 70 30.71 0.78 2.95
C SER A 70 31.34 -0.11 1.87
N GLU A 71 30.88 -1.35 1.76
CA GLU A 71 31.32 -2.35 0.78
C GLU A 71 30.11 -3.12 0.25
N LEU A 72 30.14 -3.46 -1.04
CA LEU A 72 29.05 -4.19 -1.69
C LEU A 72 29.04 -5.66 -1.22
N PRO A 73 27.86 -6.27 -1.07
CA PRO A 73 27.74 -7.69 -0.72
C PRO A 73 28.36 -8.57 -1.80
N MET A 74 29.14 -9.56 -1.38
CA MET A 74 29.73 -10.54 -2.30
C MET A 74 28.69 -11.60 -2.67
N ILE A 75 28.50 -11.82 -3.96
CA ILE A 75 27.68 -12.90 -4.49
C ILE A 75 28.62 -14.04 -4.91
N SER A 76 28.51 -15.20 -4.29
CA SER A 76 29.15 -16.43 -4.78
C SER A 76 28.13 -17.27 -5.52
N ALA A 77 28.38 -17.53 -6.81
CA ALA A 77 27.66 -18.54 -7.56
C ALA A 77 28.49 -19.81 -7.55
N ASN A 78 27.97 -20.87 -6.93
CA ASN A 78 28.48 -22.22 -7.16
C ASN A 78 27.97 -22.66 -8.53
N PHE A 79 28.84 -22.64 -9.53
CA PHE A 79 28.60 -23.31 -10.80
C PHE A 79 28.78 -24.82 -10.64
#